data_AF-A0A968QBZ1-F1
#
_entry.id   AF-A0A968QBZ1-F1
#
_cell.length_a   1.000
_cell.length_b   1.000
_cell.length_c   1.000
_cell.angle_alpha   90.00
_cell.angle_beta   90.00
_cell.angle_gamma   90.00
#
_symmetry.space_group_name_H-M   'P 1'
#
loop_
_entity.id
_entity.type
_entity.pdbx_description
1 polymer ?
#
loop_
_entity_poly.entity_id
_entity_poly.type
_entity_poly.pdbx_seq_one_letter_code
_entity_poly.pdbx_strand_id
1 'polypeptide(L)'
;MELFNRQWWLNFLALLPATGLTVLTLLVAFLRFYDEQDFFLLGLITQSRLWSNRLTVAALLVVLVNFGVEWNRRNRETYRLAAEEQRRNEEEQRNLEERERAASRAQIQNRWIVRQIRHLLDPSPQTQAAIADYLQFLQDDGEL
;
A
#
# COMPACT_ATOMS: atom_id res chain seq x y z
N MET A 1 16.03 20.84 -0.56
CA MET A 1 15.03 21.88 -0.19
C MET A 1 13.67 21.71 -0.88
N GLU A 2 13.53 20.97 -1.98
CA GLU A 2 12.23 20.83 -2.66
C GLU A 2 11.17 20.01 -1.90
N LEU A 3 11.58 18.99 -1.12
CA LEU A 3 10.66 18.13 -0.38
C LEU A 3 9.89 18.88 0.72
N PHE A 4 10.52 19.87 1.36
CA PHE A 4 9.91 20.66 2.43
C PHE A 4 8.81 21.58 1.88
N ASN A 5 9.05 22.18 0.71
CA ASN A 5 8.07 23.01 0.03
C ASN A 5 6.86 22.16 -0.43
N ARG A 6 7.10 20.98 -1.01
CA ARG A 6 6.03 20.07 -1.45
C ARG A 6 5.13 19.59 -0.31
N GLN A 7 5.70 19.27 0.85
CA GLN A 7 4.92 18.85 2.02
C GLN A 7 4.06 19.99 2.58
N TRP A 8 4.61 21.21 2.63
CA TRP A 8 3.90 22.40 3.09
C TRP A 8 2.73 22.76 2.16
N TRP A 9 2.96 22.71 0.84
CA TRP A 9 1.91 22.91 -0.16
C TRP A 9 0.80 21.87 -0.05
N LEU A 10 1.13 20.59 0.14
CA LEU A 10 0.14 19.52 0.32
C LEU A 10 -0.68 19.71 1.61
N ASN A 11 -0.06 20.11 2.72
CA ASN A 11 -0.77 20.40 3.97
C ASN A 11 -1.67 21.63 3.83
N PHE A 12 -1.21 22.69 3.18
CA PHE A 12 -2.01 23.89 2.89
C PHE A 12 -3.21 23.58 1.97
N LEU A 13 -2.98 22.81 0.91
CA LEU A 13 -4.02 22.33 0.00
C LEU A 13 -5.01 21.37 0.66
N ALA A 14 -4.60 20.63 1.69
CA ALA A 14 -5.48 19.76 2.48
C ALA A 14 -6.32 20.53 3.51
N LEU A 15 -5.93 21.76 3.87
CA LEU A 15 -6.67 22.66 4.77
C LEU A 15 -7.69 23.56 4.03
N LEU A 16 -7.42 23.87 2.78
CA LEU A 16 -8.28 24.61 1.84
C LEU A 16 -9.69 24.04 1.57
N PRO A 17 -9.97 22.72 1.61
CA PRO A 17 -11.23 22.18 1.12
C PRO A 17 -12.44 22.51 1.97
N ALA A 18 -12.31 22.44 3.29
CA ALA A 18 -13.45 22.62 4.19
C ALA A 18 -13.76 24.11 4.41
N THR A 19 -12.72 24.92 4.62
CA THR A 19 -12.84 26.36 4.89
C THR A 19 -12.99 27.17 3.61
N GLY A 20 -12.27 26.80 2.53
CA GLY A 20 -12.37 27.48 1.24
C GLY A 20 -13.74 27.28 0.61
N LEU A 21 -14.25 26.05 0.57
CA LEU A 21 -15.57 25.76 -0.01
C LEU A 21 -16.67 26.46 0.78
N THR A 22 -16.64 26.44 2.12
CA THR A 22 -17.62 27.16 2.94
C THR A 22 -17.59 28.67 2.74
N VAL A 23 -16.39 29.29 2.73
CA VAL A 23 -16.24 30.73 2.46
C VAL A 23 -16.74 31.09 1.06
N LEU A 24 -16.45 30.26 0.08
CA LEU A 24 -16.77 30.52 -1.32
C LEU A 24 -18.27 30.29 -1.58
N THR A 25 -18.89 29.29 -0.96
CA THR A 25 -20.35 29.12 -0.92
C THR A 25 -21.02 30.30 -0.21
N LEU A 26 -20.46 30.80 0.89
CA LEU A 26 -20.98 31.97 1.60
C LEU A 26 -20.92 33.23 0.72
N LEU A 27 -19.81 33.44 0.00
CA LEU A 27 -19.64 34.53 -0.96
C LEU A 27 -20.60 34.43 -2.14
N VAL A 28 -20.81 33.23 -2.70
CA VAL A 28 -21.78 32.99 -3.77
C VAL A 28 -23.20 33.28 -3.27
N ALA A 29 -23.56 32.82 -2.07
CA ALA A 29 -24.86 33.09 -1.47
C ALA A 29 -25.06 34.60 -1.21
N PHE A 30 -24.04 35.28 -0.69
CA PHE A 30 -24.07 36.71 -0.41
C PHE A 30 -24.29 37.55 -1.68
N LEU A 31 -23.55 37.24 -2.75
CA LEU A 31 -23.70 37.93 -4.05
C LEU A 31 -24.95 37.57 -4.83
N ARG A 32 -25.58 36.42 -4.51
CA ARG A 32 -26.85 36.02 -5.11
C ARG A 32 -28.05 36.58 -4.35
N PHE A 33 -27.89 36.86 -3.06
CA PHE A 33 -28.94 37.42 -2.20
C PHE A 33 -29.03 38.95 -2.33
N TYR A 34 -27.92 39.65 -2.52
CA TYR A 34 -27.90 41.09 -2.83
C TYR A 34 -27.88 41.31 -4.36
N ASP A 35 -28.92 41.93 -4.93
CA ASP A 35 -29.00 42.26 -6.37
C ASP A 35 -28.63 43.73 -6.65
N GLU A 36 -28.49 44.11 -7.94
CA GLU A 36 -27.98 45.43 -8.38
C GLU A 36 -28.67 46.66 -7.74
N GLN A 37 -29.91 46.53 -7.25
CA GLN A 37 -30.64 47.62 -6.59
C GLN A 37 -30.08 47.98 -5.20
N ASP A 38 -29.52 47.02 -4.46
CA ASP A 38 -28.92 47.27 -3.14
C ASP A 38 -27.51 47.85 -3.25
N PHE A 39 -26.79 47.51 -4.33
CA PHE A 39 -25.47 48.07 -4.64
C PHE A 39 -25.52 49.44 -5.30
N PHE A 40 -26.66 49.84 -5.88
CA PHE A 40 -26.89 51.19 -6.40
C PHE A 40 -26.85 52.25 -5.28
N LEU A 41 -27.31 51.91 -4.07
CA LEU A 41 -27.23 52.77 -2.88
C LEU A 41 -25.79 52.94 -2.34
N LEU A 42 -24.90 51.98 -2.62
CA LEU A 42 -23.52 51.95 -2.13
C LEU A 42 -22.48 52.30 -3.21
N GLY A 43 -22.86 52.39 -4.49
CA GLY A 43 -22.01 52.81 -5.60
C GLY A 43 -20.75 51.95 -5.84
N LEU A 44 -20.68 50.74 -5.28
CA LEU A 44 -19.41 50.02 -5.14
C LEU A 44 -19.18 48.88 -6.15
N ILE A 45 -20.23 48.25 -6.70
CA ILE A 45 -20.08 47.09 -7.59
C ILE A 45 -21.11 47.11 -8.72
N THR A 46 -20.68 47.46 -9.93
CA THR A 46 -21.42 47.28 -11.17
C THR A 46 -21.19 45.85 -11.69
N GLN A 47 -22.27 45.13 -12.07
CA GLN A 47 -22.27 43.74 -12.60
C GLN A 47 -22.19 42.59 -11.57
N SER A 48 -23.10 42.53 -10.60
CA SER A 48 -23.22 41.46 -9.58
C SER A 48 -23.26 40.04 -10.18
N ARG A 49 -23.96 39.85 -11.29
CA ARG A 49 -24.11 38.54 -11.96
C ARG A 49 -22.81 37.99 -12.53
N LEU A 50 -21.93 38.86 -13.06
CA LEU A 50 -20.64 38.44 -13.61
C LEU A 50 -19.71 37.94 -12.49
N TRP A 51 -19.72 38.61 -11.34
CA TRP A 51 -18.97 38.21 -10.15
C TRP A 51 -19.47 36.90 -9.55
N SER A 52 -20.78 36.70 -9.47
CA SER A 52 -21.37 35.43 -9.03
C SER A 52 -20.93 34.24 -9.90
N ASN A 53 -20.94 34.39 -11.22
CA ASN A 53 -20.50 33.32 -12.12
C ASN A 53 -19.00 33.00 -11.95
N ARG A 54 -18.16 34.03 -11.80
CA ARG A 54 -16.72 33.86 -11.55
C ARG A 54 -16.46 33.11 -10.26
N LEU A 55 -17.18 33.43 -9.19
CA LEU A 55 -17.07 32.72 -7.92
C LEU A 55 -17.61 31.29 -8.03
N THR A 56 -18.69 31.05 -8.75
CA THR A 56 -19.19 29.68 -8.96
C THR A 56 -18.12 28.81 -9.64
N VAL A 57 -17.44 29.33 -10.67
CA VAL A 57 -16.32 28.62 -11.31
C VAL A 57 -15.16 28.42 -10.33
N ALA A 58 -14.82 29.43 -9.53
CA ALA A 58 -13.79 29.31 -8.51
C ALA A 58 -14.14 28.22 -7.46
N ALA A 59 -15.43 28.10 -7.07
CA ALA A 59 -15.92 27.05 -6.20
C ALA A 59 -15.64 25.65 -6.76
N LEU A 60 -16.00 25.46 -8.03
CA LEU A 60 -15.80 24.19 -8.73
C LEU A 60 -14.32 23.84 -8.87
N LEU A 61 -13.47 24.83 -9.14
CA LEU A 61 -12.02 24.62 -9.20
C LEU A 61 -11.47 24.19 -7.84
N VAL A 62 -11.90 24.82 -6.74
CA VAL A 62 -11.51 24.41 -5.37
C VAL A 62 -11.94 22.98 -5.08
N VAL A 63 -13.16 22.59 -5.46
CA VAL A 63 -13.65 21.21 -5.32
C VAL A 63 -12.78 20.23 -6.11
N LEU A 64 -12.42 20.57 -7.34
CA LEU A 64 -11.62 19.70 -8.20
C LEU A 64 -10.18 19.53 -7.66
N VAL A 65 -9.58 20.62 -7.18
CA VAL A 65 -8.26 20.60 -6.54
C VAL A 65 -8.29 19.74 -5.27
N ASN A 66 -9.32 19.91 -4.44
CA ASN A 66 -9.51 19.07 -3.25
C ASN A 66 -9.59 17.59 -3.61
N PHE A 67 -10.44 17.26 -4.60
CA PHE A 67 -10.59 15.89 -5.07
C PHE A 67 -9.26 15.31 -5.58
N GLY A 68 -8.49 16.06 -6.35
CA GLY A 68 -7.18 15.63 -6.85
C GLY A 68 -6.16 15.38 -5.73
N VAL A 69 -6.11 16.24 -4.71
CA VAL A 69 -5.20 16.09 -3.56
C VAL A 69 -5.59 14.89 -2.72
N GLU A 70 -6.87 14.73 -2.42
CA GLU A 70 -7.39 13.60 -1.65
C GLU A 70 -7.20 12.28 -2.40
N TRP A 71 -7.44 12.27 -3.72
CA TRP A 71 -7.16 11.11 -4.57
C TRP A 71 -5.68 10.71 -4.52
N ASN A 72 -4.77 11.66 -4.65
CA ASN A 72 -3.32 11.41 -4.56
C ASN A 72 -2.91 10.90 -3.17
N ARG A 73 -3.50 11.45 -2.10
CA ARG A 73 -3.27 10.98 -0.73
C ARG A 73 -3.72 9.53 -0.56
N ARG A 74 -4.97 9.23 -0.97
CA ARG A 74 -5.55 7.89 -0.90
C ARG A 74 -4.74 6.88 -1.72
N ASN A 75 -4.30 7.26 -2.92
CA ASN A 75 -3.52 6.39 -3.78
C ASN A 75 -2.17 6.03 -3.15
N ARG A 76 -1.51 6.97 -2.47
CA ARG A 76 -0.28 6.70 -1.71
C ARG A 76 -0.51 5.74 -0.55
N GLU A 77 -1.61 5.88 0.16
CA GLU A 77 -1.98 4.95 1.24
C GLU A 77 -2.23 3.54 0.69
N THR A 78 -2.94 3.41 -0.43
CA THR A 78 -3.15 2.13 -1.11
C THR A 78 -1.84 1.47 -1.54
N TYR A 79 -0.91 2.24 -2.14
CA TYR A 79 0.41 1.70 -2.52
C TYR A 79 1.23 1.23 -1.32
N ARG A 80 1.14 1.93 -0.18
CA ARG A 80 1.83 1.52 1.04
C ARG A 80 1.26 0.22 1.60
N LEU A 81 -0.07 0.11 1.66
CA LEU A 81 -0.73 -1.12 2.12
C LEU A 81 -0.40 -2.30 1.20
N ALA A 82 -0.45 -2.12 -0.12
CA ALA A 82 -0.09 -3.16 -1.08
C ALA A 82 1.38 -3.59 -0.94
N ALA A 83 2.30 -2.65 -0.71
CA ALA A 83 3.72 -2.97 -0.49
C ALA A 83 3.96 -3.72 0.83
N GLU A 84 3.24 -3.37 1.89
CA GLU A 84 3.30 -4.07 3.19
C GLU A 84 2.72 -5.48 3.08
N GLU A 85 1.59 -5.64 2.39
CA GLU A 85 0.97 -6.94 2.14
C GLU A 85 1.88 -7.83 1.28
N GLN A 86 2.49 -7.29 0.23
CA GLN A 86 3.43 -8.03 -0.60
C GLN A 86 4.66 -8.50 0.18
N ARG A 87 5.25 -7.63 1.02
CA ARG A 87 6.37 -8.03 1.90
C ARG A 87 5.99 -9.14 2.86
N ARG A 88 4.79 -9.05 3.45
CA ARG A 88 4.29 -10.09 4.36
C ARG A 88 4.13 -11.43 3.65
N ASN A 89 3.58 -11.43 2.43
CA ASN A 89 3.44 -12.64 1.63
C ASN A 89 4.80 -13.24 1.24
N GLU A 90 5.78 -12.41 0.87
CA GLU A 90 7.14 -12.87 0.59
C GLU A 90 7.82 -13.49 1.82
N GLU A 91 7.65 -12.91 3.00
CA GLU A 91 8.15 -13.47 4.26
C GLU A 91 7.46 -14.80 4.62
N GLU A 92 6.14 -14.87 4.45
CA GLU A 92 5.38 -16.11 4.69
C GLU A 92 5.83 -17.22 3.74
N GLN A 93 6.01 -16.90 2.47
CA GLN A 93 6.47 -17.86 1.47
C GLN A 93 7.88 -18.36 1.78
N ARG A 94 8.82 -17.48 2.16
CA ARG A 94 10.16 -17.90 2.60
C ARG A 94 10.12 -18.81 3.82
N ASN A 95 9.27 -18.49 4.80
CA ASN A 95 9.14 -19.32 6.00
C ASN A 95 8.53 -20.70 5.67
N LEU A 96 7.58 -20.76 4.74
CA LEU A 96 7.04 -22.03 4.24
C LEU A 96 8.10 -22.86 3.52
N GLU A 97 8.88 -22.24 2.63
CA GLU A 97 10.00 -22.92 1.94
C GLU A 97 11.06 -23.42 2.92
N GLU A 98 11.43 -22.62 3.93
CA GLU A 98 12.38 -23.03 4.96
C GLU A 98 11.85 -24.21 5.78
N ARG A 99 10.56 -24.18 6.15
CA ARG A 99 9.91 -25.29 6.85
C ARG A 99 9.87 -26.55 6.01
N GLU A 100 9.58 -26.44 4.73
CA GLU A 100 9.56 -27.58 3.80
C GLU A 100 10.95 -28.19 3.65
N ARG A 101 11.99 -27.36 3.46
CA ARG A 101 13.39 -27.81 3.43
C ARG A 101 13.80 -28.46 4.75
N ALA A 102 13.42 -27.88 5.88
CA ALA A 102 13.70 -28.45 7.20
C ALA A 102 12.98 -29.79 7.40
N ALA A 103 11.71 -29.90 6.99
CA ALA A 103 10.95 -31.14 7.04
C ALA A 103 11.54 -32.23 6.15
N SER A 104 11.95 -31.88 4.92
CA SER A 104 12.62 -32.80 4.00
C SER A 104 13.92 -33.34 4.60
N ARG A 105 14.78 -32.45 5.13
CA ARG A 105 16.02 -32.85 5.83
C ARG A 105 15.74 -33.75 7.02
N ALA A 106 14.72 -33.44 7.83
CA ALA A 106 14.34 -34.27 8.96
C ALA A 106 13.83 -35.66 8.54
N GLN A 107 13.10 -35.77 7.42
CA GLN A 107 12.65 -37.05 6.88
C GLN A 107 13.84 -37.91 6.40
N ILE A 108 14.80 -37.30 5.70
CA ILE A 108 16.05 -37.93 5.26
C ILE A 108 16.81 -38.48 6.48
N GLN A 109 17.06 -37.63 7.49
CA GLN A 109 17.75 -38.03 8.72
C GLN A 109 17.02 -39.17 9.46
N ASN A 110 15.70 -39.07 9.63
CA ASN A 110 14.91 -40.12 10.28
C ASN A 110 15.00 -41.45 9.52
N ARG A 111 14.95 -41.43 8.18
CA ARG A 111 15.05 -42.64 7.37
C ARG A 111 16.41 -43.30 7.52
N TRP A 112 17.49 -42.52 7.61
CA TRP A 112 18.83 -43.02 7.87
C TRP A 112 18.96 -43.66 9.25
N ILE A 113 18.51 -42.97 10.31
CA ILE A 113 18.54 -43.47 11.70
C ILE A 113 17.82 -44.81 11.80
N VAL A 114 16.61 -44.92 11.22
CA VAL A 114 15.83 -46.16 11.24
C VAL A 114 16.56 -47.31 10.53
N ARG A 115 17.21 -47.04 9.38
CA ARG A 115 17.99 -48.07 8.68
C ARG A 115 19.22 -48.50 9.47
N GLN A 116 19.92 -47.56 10.09
CA GLN A 116 21.09 -47.86 10.92
C GLN A 116 20.70 -48.72 12.12
N ILE A 117 19.61 -48.37 12.82
CA ILE A 117 19.08 -49.17 13.94
C ILE A 117 18.76 -50.59 13.47
N ARG A 118 18.10 -50.77 12.31
CA ARG A 118 17.83 -52.11 11.76
C ARG A 118 19.11 -52.91 11.51
N HIS A 119 20.16 -52.28 10.98
CA HIS A 119 21.43 -52.96 10.73
C HIS A 119 22.13 -53.41 12.02
N LEU A 120 22.05 -52.59 13.08
CA LEU A 120 22.61 -52.95 14.39
C LEU A 120 21.85 -54.10 15.06
N LEU A 121 20.54 -54.23 14.81
CA LEU A 121 19.72 -55.32 15.34
C LEU A 121 19.88 -56.62 14.53
N ASP A 122 20.01 -56.52 13.21
CA ASP A 122 20.20 -57.67 12.31
C ASP A 122 21.14 -57.30 11.14
N PRO A 123 22.43 -57.69 11.19
CA PRO A 123 23.40 -57.40 10.14
C PRO A 123 23.21 -58.37 8.96
N SER A 124 22.09 -58.23 8.25
CA SER A 124 21.80 -59.00 7.04
C SER A 124 22.38 -58.35 5.77
N PRO A 125 22.66 -59.14 4.71
CA PRO A 125 23.10 -58.62 3.42
C PRO A 125 22.10 -57.63 2.80
N GLN A 126 20.81 -57.79 3.09
CA GLN A 126 19.74 -56.92 2.60
C GLN A 126 19.82 -55.53 3.24
N THR A 127 20.13 -55.46 4.55
CA THR A 127 20.27 -54.17 5.25
C THR A 127 21.54 -53.44 4.84
N GLN A 128 22.63 -54.17 4.57
CA GLN A 128 23.86 -53.60 4.02
C GLN A 128 23.64 -52.98 2.62
N ALA A 129 22.97 -53.70 1.72
CA ALA A 129 22.63 -53.19 0.40
C ALA A 129 21.77 -51.91 0.47
N ALA A 130 20.80 -51.87 1.39
CA ALA A 130 19.94 -50.71 1.59
C ALA A 130 20.65 -49.48 2.18
N ILE A 131 21.73 -49.67 2.93
CA ILE A 131 22.57 -48.56 3.42
C ILE A 131 23.47 -48.03 2.29
N ALA A 132 24.08 -48.94 1.50
CA ALA A 132 24.92 -48.55 0.37
C ALA A 132 24.15 -47.76 -0.69
N ASP A 133 22.94 -48.22 -1.04
CA ASP A 133 22.01 -47.53 -1.95
C ASP A 133 21.69 -46.10 -1.48
N TYR A 134 21.49 -45.93 -0.16
CA TYR A 134 21.17 -44.62 0.39
C TYR A 134 22.37 -43.67 0.45
N LEU A 135 23.59 -44.18 0.67
CA LEU A 135 24.81 -43.38 0.59
C LEU A 135 25.06 -42.90 -0.84
N GLN A 136 24.79 -43.75 -1.83
CA GLN A 136 24.89 -43.39 -3.24
C GLN A 136 23.86 -42.32 -3.63
N PHE A 137 22.62 -42.44 -3.15
CA PHE A 137 21.59 -41.41 -3.34
C PHE A 137 22.02 -40.03 -2.82
N LEU A 138 22.63 -39.96 -1.62
CA LEU A 138 23.13 -38.70 -1.06
C LEU A 138 24.32 -38.12 -1.83
N GLN A 139 25.13 -38.97 -2.45
CA GLN A 139 26.28 -38.55 -3.26
C GLN A 139 25.86 -37.96 -4.61
N ASP A 140 24.81 -38.49 -5.23
CA ASP A 140 24.26 -37.98 -6.49
C ASP A 140 23.49 -36.66 -6.31
N ASP A 141 22.81 -36.46 -5.17
CA ASP A 141 22.08 -35.21 -4.86
C ASP A 141 22.99 -34.05 -4.37
N GLY A 142 24.28 -34.31 -4.16
CA GLY A 142 25.27 -33.27 -3.81
C GLY A 142 25.20 -32.76 -2.36
N GLU A 143 24.60 -33.51 -1.43
CA GLU A 143 24.50 -33.16 0.00
C GLU A 143 25.70 -33.64 0.86
N LEU A 144 26.86 -33.92 0.25
CA LEU A 144 28.12 -34.29 0.93
C LEU A 144 29.26 -33.32 0.62
#